data_AF-A0A966WYY2-F1
#
_entry.id   AF-A0A966WYY2-F1
#
_cell.length_a   1.000
_cell.length_b   1.000
_cell.length_c   1.000
_cell.angle_alpha   90.00
_cell.angle_beta   90.00
_cell.angle_gamma   90.00
#
_symmetry.space_group_name_H-M   'P 1'
#
loop_
_entity.id
_entity.type
_entity.pdbx_description
1 polymer ?
#
loop_
_entity_poly.entity_id
_entity_poly.type
_entity_poly.pdbx_seq_one_letter_code
_entity_poly.pdbx_strand_id
1 'polypeptide(L)'
;MNLAMLTSQIPLIELGVITSFVLMHFARTFLGLSQSSIAGTFFIVVCTVLLLLPFNSLGAPWSLPLVAYVRGVTGELSVITMMLILFTWSSWPSCRLSNTTPIVIALLSILFYPFALGFTMFDPYGWGYGSAIFVSIVMVVALVLFFAKQSWEALIISLAVIAWSIHWHESNNLWD
;
A
#
# COMPACT_ATOMS: atom_id res chain seq x y z
N MET A 1 -14.59 22.36 -1.96
CA MET A 1 -13.57 21.40 -2.43
C MET A 1 -14.17 20.65 -3.61
N ASN A 2 -13.54 20.66 -4.79
CA ASN A 2 -14.08 19.99 -5.97
C ASN A 2 -13.76 18.48 -5.92
N LEU A 3 -14.58 17.62 -6.54
CA LEU A 3 -14.37 16.15 -6.49
C LEU A 3 -12.97 15.76 -7.00
N ALA A 4 -12.50 16.43 -8.06
CA ALA A 4 -11.15 16.25 -8.61
C ALA A 4 -10.01 16.66 -7.63
N MET A 5 -10.26 17.61 -6.74
CA MET A 5 -9.30 17.92 -5.67
C MET A 5 -9.30 16.83 -4.61
N LEU A 6 -10.46 16.26 -4.27
CA LEU A 6 -10.50 15.17 -3.30
C LEU A 6 -9.75 13.93 -3.81
N THR A 7 -9.98 13.54 -5.07
CA THR A 7 -9.34 12.37 -5.68
C THR A 7 -7.82 12.50 -5.79
N SER A 8 -7.29 13.71 -6.01
CA SER A 8 -5.83 13.94 -6.04
C SER A 8 -5.18 14.00 -4.65
N GLN A 9 -5.96 14.30 -3.60
CA GLN A 9 -5.45 14.41 -2.23
C GLN A 9 -5.47 13.06 -1.48
N ILE A 10 -6.42 12.18 -1.78
CA ILE A 10 -6.55 10.86 -1.11
C ILE A 10 -5.24 10.06 -1.17
N PRO A 11 -4.59 9.85 -2.34
CA PRO A 11 -3.36 9.05 -2.39
C PRO A 11 -2.20 9.68 -1.62
N LEU A 12 -2.13 11.02 -1.54
CA LEU A 12 -1.13 11.73 -0.75
C LEU A 12 -1.36 11.53 0.74
N ILE A 13 -2.61 11.55 1.20
CA ILE A 13 -2.96 11.29 2.59
C ILE A 13 -2.62 9.83 2.94
N GLU A 14 -3.00 8.87 2.09
CA GLU A 14 -2.70 7.45 2.29
C GLU A 14 -1.20 7.19 2.39
N LEU A 15 -0.43 7.67 1.42
CA LEU A 15 1.02 7.54 1.44
C LEU A 15 1.64 8.23 2.67
N GLY A 16 1.10 9.37 3.10
CA GLY A 16 1.54 10.07 4.30
C GLY A 16 1.30 9.28 5.58
N VAL A 17 0.14 8.64 5.70
CA VAL A 17 -0.21 7.75 6.83
C VAL A 17 0.70 6.53 6.85
N ILE A 18 0.88 5.87 5.70
CA ILE A 18 1.70 4.66 5.59
C ILE A 18 3.18 4.98 5.86
N THR A 19 3.69 6.08 5.32
CA THR A 19 5.06 6.55 5.59
C THR A 19 5.25 6.85 7.07
N SER A 20 4.29 7.50 7.72
CA SER A 20 4.31 7.75 9.17
C SER A 20 4.32 6.45 9.97
N PHE A 21 3.58 5.44 9.52
CA PHE A 21 3.56 4.12 10.14
C PHE A 21 4.93 3.44 10.04
N VAL A 22 5.55 3.44 8.85
CA VAL A 22 6.90 2.92 8.63
C VAL A 22 7.92 3.64 9.52
N LEU A 23 7.87 4.98 9.57
CA LEU A 23 8.77 5.79 10.39
C LEU A 23 8.60 5.51 11.89
N MET A 24 7.37 5.33 12.36
CA MET A 24 7.10 4.97 13.75
C MET A 24 7.75 3.62 14.09
N HIS A 25 7.57 2.61 13.21
CA HIS A 25 8.17 1.31 13.41
C HIS A 25 9.70 1.37 13.39
N PHE A 26 10.27 2.09 12.43
CA PHE A 26 11.71 2.33 12.36
C PHE A 26 12.24 2.98 13.64
N ALA A 27 11.57 4.03 14.14
CA ALA A 27 11.92 4.71 15.38
C ALA A 27 11.86 3.78 16.61
N ARG A 28 10.83 2.92 16.70
CA ARG A 28 10.72 1.93 17.78
C ARG A 28 11.87 0.93 17.76
N THR A 29 12.21 0.38 16.58
CA THR A 29 13.26 -0.63 16.44
C THR A 29 14.68 -0.07 16.59
N PHE A 30 14.98 1.07 15.97
CA PHE A 30 16.35 1.61 15.94
C PHE A 30 16.66 2.50 17.14
N LEU A 31 15.70 3.31 17.60
CA LEU A 31 15.91 4.23 18.72
C LEU A 31 15.50 3.61 20.07
N GLY A 32 14.98 2.38 20.07
CA GLY A 32 14.53 1.70 21.28
C GLY A 32 13.37 2.39 21.99
N LEU A 33 12.64 3.26 21.30
CA LEU A 33 11.54 4.02 21.89
C LEU A 33 10.37 3.08 22.18
N SER A 34 10.17 2.73 23.45
CA SER A 34 8.94 2.06 23.88
C SER A 34 7.82 3.11 23.93
N GLN A 35 6.99 3.13 22.89
CA GLN A 35 5.83 4.00 22.83
C GLN A 35 4.58 3.22 23.21
N SER A 36 3.78 3.82 24.09
CA SER A 36 2.40 3.38 24.30
C SER A 36 1.59 3.49 23.00
N SER A 37 0.47 2.79 22.92
CA SER A 37 -0.43 2.87 21.75
C SER A 37 -0.86 4.30 21.45
N ILE A 38 -1.04 5.14 22.48
CA ILE A 38 -1.45 6.55 22.35
C ILE A 38 -0.30 7.42 21.83
N ALA A 39 0.92 7.21 22.33
CA ALA A 39 2.08 7.94 21.83
C ALA A 39 2.38 7.59 20.36
N GLY A 40 2.16 6.32 19.97
CA GLY A 40 2.28 5.87 18.60
C GLY A 40 1.25 6.50 17.66
N THR A 41 -0.03 6.52 18.04
CA THR A 41 -1.07 7.18 17.22
C THR A 41 -0.82 8.68 17.11
N PHE A 42 -0.43 9.34 18.19
CA PHE A 42 -0.03 10.75 18.16
C PHE A 42 1.15 10.99 17.21
N PHE A 43 2.18 10.15 17.28
CA PHE A 43 3.31 10.21 16.35
C PHE A 43 2.87 10.08 14.90
N ILE A 44 2.02 9.10 14.58
CA ILE A 44 1.51 8.90 13.22
C ILE A 44 0.75 10.14 12.73
N VAL A 45 -0.16 10.68 13.54
CA VAL A 45 -0.93 11.88 13.19
C VAL A 45 -0.01 13.07 12.95
N VAL A 46 0.91 13.36 13.88
CA VAL A 46 1.84 14.49 13.76
C VAL A 46 2.73 14.33 12.54
N CYS A 47 3.34 13.17 12.34
CA CYS A 47 4.18 12.91 11.17
C CYS A 47 3.39 13.02 9.86
N THR A 48 2.14 12.55 9.82
CA THR A 48 1.31 12.64 8.62
C THR A 48 0.99 14.10 8.29
N VAL A 49 0.65 14.90 9.30
CA VAL A 49 0.42 16.35 9.13
C VAL A 49 1.69 17.03 8.63
N LEU A 50 2.85 16.74 9.22
CA LEU A 50 4.13 17.29 8.79
C LEU A 50 4.47 16.89 7.34
N LEU A 51 4.18 15.65 6.93
CA LEU A 51 4.39 15.16 5.58
C LEU A 51 3.49 15.85 4.53
N LEU A 52 2.28 16.24 4.95
CA LEU A 52 1.30 16.94 4.10
C LEU A 52 1.53 18.45 4.04
N LEU A 53 2.36 19.02 4.92
CA LEU A 53 2.69 20.45 4.87
C LEU A 53 3.56 20.76 3.63
N PRO A 54 3.17 21.75 2.81
CA PRO A 54 3.99 22.19 1.70
C PRO A 54 5.24 22.90 2.20
N PHE A 55 6.37 22.66 1.54
CA PHE A 55 7.67 23.21 1.94
C PHE A 55 7.72 24.74 1.98
N ASN A 56 6.91 25.42 1.17
CA ASN A 56 6.78 26.87 1.18
C ASN A 56 6.31 27.41 2.55
N SER A 57 5.46 26.66 3.26
CA SER A 57 5.00 27.01 4.61
C SER A 57 6.09 26.91 5.67
N LEU A 58 7.17 26.18 5.35
CA LEU A 58 8.36 26.02 6.18
C LEU A 58 9.52 26.94 5.73
N GLY A 59 9.28 27.85 4.78
CA GLY A 59 10.28 28.79 4.26
C GLY A 59 11.25 28.21 3.23
N ALA A 60 11.01 26.97 2.76
CA ALA A 60 11.78 26.37 1.69
C ALA A 60 11.23 26.78 0.29
N PRO A 61 12.06 26.77 -0.77
CA PRO A 61 11.67 27.28 -2.09
C PRO A 61 10.68 26.37 -2.84
N TRP A 62 10.42 25.17 -2.34
CA TRP A 62 9.57 24.18 -2.99
C TRP A 62 8.10 24.33 -2.60
N SER A 63 7.19 24.18 -3.57
CA SER A 63 5.75 24.38 -3.36
C SER A 63 4.96 23.11 -3.00
N LEU A 64 5.58 21.93 -3.14
CA LEU A 64 4.89 20.66 -2.93
C LEU A 64 5.04 20.17 -1.47
N PRO A 65 4.06 19.40 -0.96
CA PRO A 65 4.19 18.64 0.30
C PRO A 65 5.35 17.64 0.27
N LEU A 66 5.95 17.36 1.43
CA LEU A 66 7.02 16.36 1.54
C LEU A 66 6.58 14.99 0.99
N VAL A 67 5.34 14.58 1.25
CA VAL A 67 4.78 13.32 0.76
C VAL A 67 4.70 13.24 -0.77
N ALA A 68 4.58 14.37 -1.48
CA ALA A 68 4.58 14.38 -2.93
C ALA A 68 5.94 13.98 -3.51
N TYR A 69 7.04 14.30 -2.81
CA TYR A 69 8.38 13.84 -3.18
C TYR A 69 8.55 12.35 -2.92
N VAL A 70 8.01 11.85 -1.80
CA VAL A 70 7.97 10.40 -1.53
C VAL A 70 7.22 9.70 -2.67
N ARG A 71 6.02 10.19 -3.03
CA ARG A 71 5.23 9.70 -4.17
C ARG A 71 6.03 9.76 -5.48
N GLY A 72 6.81 10.81 -5.71
CA GLY A 72 7.65 10.95 -6.90
C GLY A 72 8.74 9.88 -7.02
N VAL A 73 9.23 9.34 -5.90
CA VAL A 73 10.26 8.29 -5.88
C VAL A 73 9.63 6.88 -5.85
N THR A 74 8.58 6.69 -5.06
CA THR A 74 7.99 5.36 -4.83
C THR A 74 6.80 5.04 -5.73
N GLY A 75 6.17 6.05 -6.31
CA GLY A 75 4.82 5.93 -6.86
C GLY A 75 3.74 5.82 -5.79
N GLU A 76 2.53 5.49 -6.21
CA GLU A 76 1.45 5.05 -5.32
C GLU A 76 1.74 3.60 -4.87
N LEU A 77 1.51 3.32 -3.59
CA LEU A 77 1.65 1.97 -3.05
C LEU A 77 0.44 1.15 -3.45
N SER A 78 0.67 -0.13 -3.76
CA SER A 78 -0.43 -1.04 -4.00
C SER A 78 -1.34 -1.18 -2.78
N VAL A 79 -2.63 -1.41 -2.98
CA VAL A 79 -3.60 -1.61 -1.89
C VAL A 79 -3.15 -2.79 -1.02
N ILE A 80 -2.63 -3.84 -1.64
CA ILE A 80 -2.09 -5.02 -0.96
C ILE A 80 -0.91 -4.62 -0.08
N THR A 81 0.08 -3.88 -0.59
CA THR A 81 1.25 -3.45 0.21
C THR A 81 0.84 -2.56 1.37
N MET A 82 -0.11 -1.63 1.16
CA MET A 82 -0.63 -0.80 2.25
C MET A 82 -1.28 -1.64 3.34
N MET A 83 -2.15 -2.58 2.97
CA MET A 83 -2.79 -3.48 3.94
C MET A 83 -1.78 -4.37 4.65
N LEU A 84 -0.78 -4.90 3.95
CA LEU A 84 0.30 -5.71 4.55
C LEU A 84 1.08 -4.89 5.58
N ILE A 85 1.46 -3.64 5.26
CA ILE A 85 2.13 -2.74 6.22
C ILE A 85 1.25 -2.51 7.44
N LEU A 86 -0.02 -2.14 7.23
CA LEU A 86 -0.94 -1.89 8.33
C LEU A 86 -1.14 -3.13 9.20
N PHE A 87 -1.31 -4.32 8.63
CA PHE A 87 -1.62 -5.53 9.37
C PHE A 87 -0.41 -6.22 10.01
N THR A 88 0.75 -6.18 9.38
CA THR A 88 1.96 -6.78 9.96
C THR A 88 2.48 -5.98 11.15
N TRP A 89 2.27 -4.67 11.13
CA TRP A 89 2.86 -3.75 12.09
C TRP A 89 1.83 -3.11 13.03
N SER A 90 0.53 -3.12 12.69
CA SER A 90 -0.52 -2.96 13.70
C SER A 90 -0.47 -4.20 14.58
N SER A 91 -0.15 -4.01 15.86
CA SER A 91 0.03 -5.07 16.86
C SER A 91 -1.27 -5.83 17.21
N TRP A 92 -2.19 -5.99 16.25
CA TRP A 92 -3.45 -6.67 16.40
C TRP A 92 -3.24 -8.19 16.42
N PRO A 93 -3.47 -8.85 17.57
CA PRO A 93 -3.14 -10.26 17.75
C PRO A 93 -3.98 -11.20 16.86
N SER A 94 -5.16 -10.72 16.44
CA SER A 94 -6.10 -11.44 15.59
C SER A 94 -5.74 -11.40 14.11
N CYS A 95 -4.91 -10.44 13.69
CA CYS A 95 -4.50 -10.29 12.31
C CYS A 95 -3.21 -11.07 12.06
N ARG A 96 -3.34 -12.30 11.58
CA ARG A 96 -2.20 -13.17 11.26
C ARG A 96 -2.33 -13.68 9.85
N LEU A 97 -1.36 -13.28 9.04
CA LEU A 97 -1.14 -13.87 7.72
C LEU A 97 -0.48 -15.25 7.91
N SER A 98 -0.76 -16.15 6.99
CA SER A 98 -0.05 -17.41 6.84
C SER A 98 1.43 -17.17 6.61
N ASN A 99 2.28 -18.01 7.21
CA ASN A 99 3.73 -17.98 7.00
C ASN A 99 4.11 -18.22 5.52
N THR A 100 3.20 -18.79 4.73
CA THR A 100 3.39 -19.03 3.29
C THR A 100 3.22 -17.76 2.45
N THR A 101 2.41 -16.80 2.89
CA THR A 101 2.06 -15.59 2.15
C THR A 101 3.29 -14.76 1.73
N PRO A 102 4.23 -14.40 2.62
CA PRO A 102 5.42 -13.64 2.21
C PRO A 102 6.31 -14.41 1.22
N ILE A 103 6.36 -15.74 1.31
CA ILE A 103 7.14 -16.59 0.39
C ILE A 103 6.52 -16.52 -1.01
N VAL A 104 5.20 -16.63 -1.11
CA VAL A 104 4.47 -16.52 -2.39
C VAL A 104 4.68 -15.14 -3.01
N ILE A 105 4.56 -14.08 -2.22
CA ILE A 105 4.80 -12.70 -2.69
C ILE A 105 6.22 -12.57 -3.22
N ALA A 106 7.23 -13.01 -2.46
CA ALA A 106 8.64 -12.93 -2.88
C ALA A 106 8.90 -13.70 -4.18
N LEU A 107 8.35 -14.91 -4.32
CA LEU A 107 8.48 -15.71 -5.53
C LEU A 107 7.83 -15.02 -6.74
N LEU A 108 6.62 -14.48 -6.57
CA LEU A 108 5.92 -13.73 -7.63
C LEU A 108 6.71 -12.48 -8.02
N SER A 109 7.22 -11.71 -7.06
CA SER A 109 8.03 -10.51 -7.33
C SER A 109 9.31 -10.84 -8.08
N ILE A 110 10.05 -11.89 -7.68
CA ILE A 110 11.28 -12.32 -8.37
C ILE A 110 10.99 -12.76 -9.80
N LEU A 111 9.83 -13.41 -10.04
CA LEU A 111 9.45 -13.86 -11.36
C LEU A 111 8.96 -12.71 -12.25
N PHE A 112 8.11 -11.82 -11.71
CA PHE A 112 7.41 -10.81 -12.50
C PHE A 112 8.28 -9.60 -12.80
N TYR A 113 9.15 -9.20 -11.88
CA TYR A 113 9.90 -7.97 -12.02
C TYR A 113 10.86 -7.99 -13.22
N PRO A 114 11.64 -9.07 -13.49
CA PRO A 114 12.45 -9.15 -14.70
C PRO A 114 11.61 -9.12 -15.99
N PHE A 115 10.43 -9.74 -15.99
CA PHE A 115 9.53 -9.71 -17.15
C PHE A 115 8.97 -8.32 -17.41
N ALA A 116 8.57 -7.59 -16.37
CA ALA A 116 8.14 -6.19 -16.47
C ALA A 116 9.29 -5.26 -16.95
N LEU A 117 10.54 -5.60 -16.64
CA LEU A 117 11.74 -4.90 -17.15
C LEU A 117 12.08 -5.25 -18.61
N GLY A 118 11.28 -6.09 -19.29
CA GLY A 118 11.47 -6.44 -20.69
C GLY A 118 12.47 -7.56 -20.94
N PHE A 119 12.74 -8.41 -19.94
CA PHE A 119 13.61 -9.59 -20.13
C PHE A 119 13.07 -10.53 -21.23
N THR A 120 11.74 -10.60 -21.40
CA THR A 120 11.10 -11.34 -22.50
C THR A 120 9.86 -10.60 -23.01
N MET A 121 9.25 -11.09 -24.10
CA MET A 121 7.94 -10.62 -24.59
C MET A 121 6.76 -11.12 -23.75
N PHE A 122 6.99 -12.05 -22.83
CA PHE A 122 5.98 -12.52 -21.90
C PHE A 122 5.91 -11.56 -20.72
N ASP A 123 4.80 -10.83 -20.60
CA ASP A 123 4.57 -9.83 -19.57
C ASP A 123 3.29 -10.15 -18.75
N PRO A 124 3.42 -10.92 -17.66
CA PRO A 124 2.31 -11.18 -16.74
C PRO A 124 1.79 -9.94 -16.03
N TYR A 125 2.64 -8.92 -15.85
CA TYR A 125 2.26 -7.68 -15.19
C TYR A 125 1.26 -6.90 -16.05
N GLY A 126 1.41 -6.95 -17.37
CA GLY A 126 0.45 -6.39 -18.32
C GLY A 126 -0.98 -6.97 -18.21
N TRP A 127 -1.17 -8.17 -17.66
CA TRP A 127 -2.51 -8.78 -17.54
C TRP A 127 -3.46 -8.03 -16.60
N GLY A 128 -2.93 -7.20 -15.71
CA GLY A 128 -3.75 -6.45 -14.77
C GLY A 128 -4.49 -5.24 -15.38
N TYR A 129 -4.19 -4.83 -16.62
CA TYR A 129 -4.88 -3.73 -17.32
C TYR A 129 -6.27 -4.11 -17.91
N GLY A 130 -7.11 -4.83 -17.16
CA GLY A 130 -8.51 -5.05 -17.53
C GLY A 130 -8.82 -6.37 -18.24
N SER A 131 -8.00 -7.41 -18.07
CA SER A 131 -8.37 -8.76 -18.49
C SER A 131 -9.47 -9.33 -17.58
N ALA A 132 -10.69 -9.50 -18.11
CA ALA A 132 -11.80 -10.12 -17.37
C ALA A 132 -11.45 -11.54 -16.86
N ILE A 133 -10.60 -12.26 -17.60
CA ILE A 133 -10.08 -13.57 -17.19
C ILE A 133 -9.22 -13.42 -15.94
N PHE A 134 -8.32 -12.45 -15.92
CA PHE A 134 -7.44 -12.22 -14.78
C PHE A 134 -8.22 -11.83 -13.52
N VAL A 135 -9.15 -10.88 -13.63
CA VAL A 135 -10.05 -10.51 -12.52
C VAL A 135 -10.80 -11.73 -11.98
N SER A 136 -11.32 -12.58 -12.87
CA SER A 136 -12.03 -13.80 -12.49
C SER A 136 -11.13 -14.78 -11.72
N ILE A 137 -9.87 -14.94 -12.15
CA ILE A 137 -8.89 -15.77 -11.44
C ILE A 137 -8.60 -15.21 -10.04
N VAL A 138 -8.37 -13.89 -9.92
CA VAL A 138 -8.11 -13.24 -8.62
C VAL A 138 -9.29 -13.44 -7.66
N MET A 139 -10.53 -13.33 -8.15
CA MET A 139 -11.74 -13.57 -7.36
C MET A 139 -11.86 -15.04 -6.91
N VAL A 140 -11.54 -15.99 -7.78
CA VAL A 140 -11.50 -17.42 -7.41
C VAL A 140 -10.44 -17.66 -6.35
N VAL A 141 -9.26 -17.05 -6.45
CA VAL A 141 -8.19 -17.14 -5.44
C VAL A 141 -8.68 -16.60 -4.10
N ALA A 142 -9.32 -15.42 -4.07
CA ALA A 142 -9.91 -14.87 -2.84
C ALA A 142 -10.92 -15.83 -2.19
N LEU A 143 -11.76 -16.47 -3.00
CA LEU A 143 -12.75 -17.45 -2.53
C LEU A 143 -12.10 -18.72 -1.97
N VAL A 144 -11.06 -19.23 -2.63
CA VAL A 144 -10.29 -20.39 -2.15
C VAL A 144 -9.62 -20.08 -0.81
N LEU A 145 -8.99 -18.90 -0.67
CA LEU A 145 -8.38 -18.46 0.59
C LEU A 145 -9.42 -18.36 1.71
N PHE A 146 -10.60 -17.82 1.41
CA PHE A 146 -11.71 -17.74 2.35
C PHE A 146 -12.13 -19.13 2.87
N PHE A 147 -12.36 -20.09 1.96
CA PHE A 147 -12.72 -21.47 2.36
C PHE A 147 -11.58 -22.23 3.02
N ALA A 148 -10.32 -21.89 2.72
CA ALA A 148 -9.13 -22.41 3.39
C ALA A 148 -8.91 -21.82 4.80
N LYS A 149 -9.82 -20.97 5.29
CA LYS A 149 -9.73 -20.25 6.57
C LYS A 149 -8.57 -19.25 6.65
N GLN A 150 -8.08 -18.80 5.50
CA GLN A 150 -7.12 -17.71 5.35
C GLN A 150 -7.87 -16.39 5.14
N SER A 151 -8.66 -16.02 6.16
CA SER A 151 -9.65 -14.93 6.05
C SER A 151 -9.01 -13.55 5.86
N TRP A 152 -7.79 -13.33 6.36
CA TRP A 152 -7.10 -12.05 6.21
C TRP A 152 -6.55 -11.86 4.80
N GLU A 153 -5.94 -12.89 4.22
CA GLU A 153 -5.51 -12.87 2.82
C GLU A 153 -6.69 -12.68 1.88
N ALA A 154 -7.78 -13.41 2.12
CA ALA A 154 -9.02 -13.25 1.36
C ALA A 154 -9.57 -11.82 1.46
N LEU A 155 -9.54 -11.21 2.65
CA LEU A 155 -9.98 -9.84 2.88
C LEU A 155 -9.08 -8.84 2.14
N ILE A 156 -7.76 -8.98 2.21
CA ILE A 156 -6.81 -8.08 1.53
C ILE A 156 -7.03 -8.11 0.02
N ILE A 157 -7.14 -9.30 -0.58
CA ILE A 157 -7.39 -9.43 -2.02
C ILE A 157 -8.76 -8.86 -2.38
N SER A 158 -9.80 -9.11 -1.57
CA SER A 158 -11.14 -8.58 -1.82
C SER A 158 -11.15 -7.05 -1.79
N LEU A 159 -10.45 -6.43 -0.83
CA LEU A 159 -10.32 -4.97 -0.77
C LEU A 159 -9.55 -4.39 -1.95
N ALA A 160 -8.49 -5.07 -2.41
CA ALA A 160 -7.75 -4.66 -3.60
C ALA A 160 -8.65 -4.67 -4.86
N VAL A 161 -9.43 -5.72 -5.07
CA VAL A 161 -10.38 -5.80 -6.20
C VAL A 161 -11.46 -4.71 -6.10
N ILE A 162 -11.97 -4.42 -4.90
CA ILE A 162 -12.94 -3.35 -4.69
C ILE A 162 -12.32 -2.00 -5.03
N ALA A 163 -11.13 -1.70 -4.51
CA ALA A 163 -10.42 -0.45 -4.77
C ALA A 163 -10.13 -0.25 -6.27
N TRP A 164 -9.70 -1.32 -6.95
CA TRP A 164 -9.51 -1.33 -8.40
C TRP A 164 -10.83 -1.04 -9.14
N SER A 165 -11.93 -1.68 -8.73
CA SER A 165 -13.24 -1.53 -9.40
C SER A 165 -13.84 -0.11 -9.36
N ILE A 166 -13.44 0.69 -8.37
CA ILE A 166 -13.88 2.07 -8.20
C ILE A 166 -12.84 3.11 -8.66
N HIS A 167 -11.74 2.66 -9.29
CA HIS A 167 -10.62 3.51 -9.72
C HIS A 167 -10.06 4.35 -8.55
N TRP A 168 -9.79 3.69 -7.43
CA TRP A 168 -9.32 4.34 -6.21
C TRP A 168 -7.94 4.99 -6.37
N HIS A 169 -7.05 4.34 -7.12
CA HIS A 169 -5.71 4.82 -7.45
C HIS A 169 -5.60 5.27 -8.89
N GLU A 170 -4.54 6.01 -9.19
CA GLU A 170 -4.25 6.49 -10.54
C GLU A 170 -3.97 5.32 -11.51
N SER A 171 -3.35 4.25 -10.99
CA SER A 171 -3.13 3.04 -11.77
C SER A 171 -4.43 2.25 -11.95
N ASN A 172 -4.67 1.84 -13.20
CA ASN A 172 -5.75 0.92 -13.56
C ASN A 172 -5.30 -0.55 -13.59
N ASN A 173 -4.08 -0.84 -13.12
CA ASN A 173 -3.54 -2.19 -13.08
C ASN A 173 -3.97 -2.88 -11.79
N LEU A 174 -4.65 -4.03 -11.87
CA LEU A 174 -5.10 -4.79 -10.69
C LEU A 174 -3.94 -5.35 -9.83
N TRP A 175 -2.72 -5.41 -10.36
CA TRP A 175 -1.54 -5.79 -9.58
C TRP A 175 -1.11 -4.69 -8.59
N ASP A 176 -1.52 -3.45 -8.83
CA ASP A 176 -1.36 -2.30 -7.95
C ASP A 176 -2.61 -2.18 -7.04
#